data_AF-A0A7Y6Y7A0-F1
#
_entry.id   AF-A0A7Y6Y7A0-F1
#
_cell.length_a   1.000
_cell.length_b   1.000
_cell.length_c   1.000
_cell.angle_alpha   90.00
_cell.angle_beta   90.00
_cell.angle_gamma   90.00
#
_symmetry.space_group_name_H-M   'P 1'
#
loop_
_entity.id
_entity.type
_entity.pdbx_description
1 polymer ?
#
loop_
_entity_poly.entity_id
_entity_poly.type
_entity_poly.pdbx_seq_one_letter_code
_entity_poly.pdbx_strand_id
1 'polypeptide(L)'
;YNEFVTQVDTTTVKSYDFESFKAAFGVKDYKYQNIHVVAEKNNVFTKLDDIIINSVVNNNYFKRVKELTNKNLDRTDSVYVQNLAQLDSLRKVYMTVLVEEAKKQSSGTSIDLGGKNEVSKESELFNNIRKINSDLKELTEEKSKKYEVINVISNFQPIGYKVKGITKNYISLLGIAGAFLTILILLLIKLNTYLDNYKKE
;
A
#
# COMPACT_ATOMS: atom_id res chain seq x y z
N TYR A 1 -13.44 3.06 0.26
CA TYR A 1 -14.79 3.60 0.50
C TYR A 1 -14.76 5.10 0.76
N ASN A 2 -14.11 5.60 1.81
CA ASN A 2 -14.07 7.05 2.07
C ASN A 2 -13.55 7.86 0.86
N GLU A 3 -12.48 7.38 0.21
CA GLU A 3 -11.95 8.01 -1.00
C GLU A 3 -12.95 7.97 -2.19
N PHE A 4 -13.71 6.88 -2.33
CA PHE A 4 -14.79 6.76 -3.32
C PHE A 4 -15.91 7.76 -3.03
N VAL A 5 -16.36 7.87 -1.78
CA VAL A 5 -17.39 8.82 -1.34
C VAL A 5 -16.97 10.27 -1.58
N THR A 6 -15.68 10.59 -1.46
CA THR A 6 -15.17 11.94 -1.74
C THR A 6 -15.06 12.26 -3.23
N GLN A 7 -15.05 11.26 -4.12
CA GLN A 7 -14.90 11.44 -5.56
C GLN A 7 -16.24 11.46 -6.32
N VAL A 8 -17.31 10.98 -5.71
CA VAL A 8 -18.62 10.84 -6.38
C VAL A 8 -19.69 11.73 -5.72
N ASP A 9 -20.67 12.16 -6.50
CA ASP A 9 -21.73 13.04 -6.02
C ASP A 9 -22.60 12.38 -4.94
N THR A 10 -23.17 13.21 -4.06
CA THR A 10 -23.99 12.77 -2.91
C THR A 10 -25.20 11.90 -3.30
N THR A 11 -25.71 12.04 -4.52
CA THR A 11 -26.78 11.20 -5.09
C THR A 11 -26.30 9.79 -5.41
N THR A 12 -25.07 9.64 -5.92
CA THR A 12 -24.43 8.34 -6.19
C THR A 12 -23.98 7.65 -4.91
N VAL A 13 -23.52 8.40 -3.91
CA VAL A 13 -23.21 7.83 -2.58
C VAL A 13 -24.46 7.25 -1.91
N LYS A 14 -25.62 7.92 -2.06
CA LYS A 14 -26.89 7.46 -1.50
C LYS A 14 -27.40 6.15 -2.14
N SER A 15 -27.04 5.88 -3.39
CA SER A 15 -27.47 4.67 -4.11
C SER A 15 -26.52 3.48 -3.92
N TYR A 16 -25.31 3.71 -3.39
CA TYR A 16 -24.32 2.66 -3.12
C TYR A 16 -23.95 2.61 -1.64
N ASP A 17 -24.52 1.64 -0.92
CA ASP A 17 -24.14 1.37 0.46
C ASP A 17 -22.73 0.74 0.56
N PHE A 18 -22.17 0.75 1.77
CA PHE A 18 -20.83 0.22 2.03
C PHE A 18 -20.71 -1.27 1.70
N GLU A 19 -21.76 -2.06 1.96
CA GLU A 19 -21.73 -3.51 1.73
C GLU A 19 -21.77 -3.85 0.24
N SER A 20 -22.54 -3.12 -0.57
CA SER A 20 -22.55 -3.24 -2.03
C SER A 20 -21.21 -2.80 -2.62
N PHE A 21 -20.62 -1.71 -2.10
CA PHE A 21 -19.26 -1.33 -2.45
C PHE A 21 -18.28 -2.46 -2.13
N LYS A 22 -18.34 -3.04 -0.93
CA LYS A 22 -17.44 -4.13 -0.52
C LYS A 22 -17.63 -5.40 -1.35
N ALA A 23 -18.87 -5.75 -1.70
CA ALA A 23 -19.19 -6.91 -2.52
C ALA A 23 -18.71 -6.77 -3.97
N ALA A 24 -18.58 -5.54 -4.47
CA ALA A 24 -18.03 -5.27 -5.80
C ALA A 24 -16.50 -5.46 -5.88
N PHE A 25 -15.78 -5.47 -4.74
CA PHE A 25 -14.33 -5.69 -4.73
C PHE A 25 -14.00 -7.19 -4.68
N GLY A 26 -13.22 -7.63 -5.66
CA GLY A 26 -12.57 -8.94 -5.63
C GLY A 26 -11.32 -8.93 -4.75
N VAL A 27 -10.82 -10.12 -4.40
CA VAL A 27 -9.60 -10.30 -3.59
C VAL A 27 -8.37 -9.61 -4.19
N LYS A 28 -8.34 -9.46 -5.52
CA LYS A 28 -7.22 -8.84 -6.25
C LYS A 28 -7.27 -7.31 -6.28
N ASP A 29 -8.41 -6.71 -5.95
CA ASP A 29 -8.62 -5.26 -6.04
C ASP A 29 -8.10 -4.53 -4.80
N TYR A 30 -7.72 -5.27 -3.75
CA TYR A 30 -7.13 -4.71 -2.55
C TYR A 30 -5.66 -4.33 -2.78
N LYS A 31 -5.34 -3.07 -2.47
CA LYS A 31 -3.97 -2.52 -2.52
C LYS A 31 -2.97 -3.30 -1.64
N TYR A 32 -3.43 -3.78 -0.49
CA TYR A 32 -2.63 -4.57 0.43
C TYR A 32 -3.22 -5.98 0.51
N GLN A 33 -2.36 -6.98 0.41
CA GLN A 33 -2.74 -8.38 0.50
C GLN A 33 -2.10 -8.98 1.75
N ASN A 34 -2.91 -9.65 2.57
CA ASN A 34 -2.44 -10.35 3.75
C ASN A 34 -2.36 -11.85 3.44
N ILE A 35 -1.17 -12.42 3.55
CA ILE A 35 -0.95 -13.84 3.36
C ILE A 35 -0.92 -14.50 4.74
N HIS A 36 -1.81 -15.46 4.96
CA HIS A 36 -1.81 -16.30 6.16
C HIS A 36 -1.37 -17.71 5.82
N VAL A 37 -0.37 -18.20 6.56
CA VAL A 37 0.18 -19.55 6.39
C VAL A 37 -0.05 -20.35 7.67
N VAL A 38 -0.50 -21.59 7.52
CA VAL A 38 -0.63 -22.56 8.60
C VAL A 38 0.23 -23.77 8.25
N ALA A 39 1.08 -24.19 9.18
CA ALA A 39 1.97 -25.33 9.00
C ALA A 39 1.98 -26.22 10.24
N GLU A 40 2.35 -27.49 10.06
CA GLU A 40 2.52 -28.44 11.17
C GLU A 40 3.76 -28.12 12.02
N LYS A 41 4.83 -27.64 11.37
CA LYS A 41 6.08 -27.22 12.02
C LYS A 41 6.07 -25.71 12.22
N ASN A 42 6.49 -25.26 13.39
CA ASN A 42 6.44 -23.84 13.76
C ASN A 42 7.60 -23.00 13.20
N ASN A 43 8.61 -23.61 12.57
CA ASN A 43 9.86 -22.96 12.13
C ASN A 43 10.06 -22.96 10.60
N VAL A 44 8.98 -23.07 9.82
CA VAL A 44 9.06 -23.14 8.35
C VAL A 44 8.82 -21.79 7.66
N PHE A 45 8.32 -20.80 8.40
CA PHE A 45 7.79 -19.56 7.83
C PHE A 45 8.86 -18.65 7.22
N THR A 46 10.08 -18.64 7.76
CA THR A 46 11.19 -17.82 7.23
C THR A 46 11.57 -18.18 5.80
N LYS A 47 11.45 -19.46 5.42
CA LYS A 47 11.82 -19.93 4.08
C LYS A 47 10.73 -19.66 3.04
N LEU A 48 9.49 -19.45 3.49
CA LEU A 48 8.35 -19.28 2.58
C LEU A 48 8.31 -17.90 1.94
N ASP A 49 8.81 -16.88 2.65
CA ASP A 49 8.83 -15.51 2.15
C ASP A 49 9.59 -15.40 0.83
N ASP A 50 10.88 -15.79 0.84
CA ASP A 50 11.74 -15.76 -0.34
C ASP A 50 11.14 -16.56 -1.51
N ILE A 51 10.54 -17.72 -1.23
CA ILE A 51 9.96 -18.59 -2.27
C ILE A 51 8.74 -17.91 -2.91
N ILE A 52 7.84 -17.33 -2.10
CA ILE A 52 6.63 -16.66 -2.58
C ILE A 52 7.02 -15.43 -3.40
N ILE A 53 7.91 -14.59 -2.88
CA ILE A 53 8.37 -13.39 -3.59
C ILE A 53 9.04 -13.77 -4.90
N ASN A 54 9.99 -14.70 -4.87
CA ASN A 54 10.72 -15.12 -6.07
C ASN A 54 9.82 -15.75 -7.12
N SER A 55 8.74 -16.44 -6.72
CA SER A 55 7.79 -17.00 -7.68
C SER A 55 7.14 -15.94 -8.57
N VAL A 56 6.97 -14.72 -8.06
CA VAL A 56 6.41 -13.60 -8.82
C VAL A 56 7.52 -12.79 -9.49
N VAL A 57 8.61 -12.48 -8.76
CA VAL A 57 9.72 -11.65 -9.27
C VAL A 57 10.46 -12.32 -10.42
N ASN A 58 10.61 -13.65 -10.42
CA ASN A 58 11.31 -14.39 -11.48
C ASN A 58 10.52 -14.54 -12.78
N ASN A 59 9.32 -13.98 -12.85
CA ASN A 59 8.59 -13.92 -14.10
C ASN A 59 9.25 -12.91 -15.07
N ASN A 60 9.50 -13.34 -16.31
CA ASN A 60 10.15 -12.50 -17.34
C ASN A 60 9.46 -11.16 -17.57
N TYR A 61 8.12 -11.12 -17.53
CA TYR A 61 7.36 -9.88 -17.70
C TYR A 61 7.63 -8.93 -16.54
N PHE A 62 7.48 -9.38 -15.29
CA PHE A 62 7.68 -8.52 -14.12
C PHE A 62 9.13 -8.05 -13.98
N LYS A 63 10.10 -8.91 -14.32
CA LYS A 63 11.51 -8.52 -14.39
C LYS A 63 11.74 -7.37 -15.37
N ARG A 64 11.21 -7.49 -16.60
CA ARG A 64 11.32 -6.44 -17.62
C ARG A 64 10.63 -5.15 -17.17
N VAL A 65 9.46 -5.23 -16.55
CA VAL A 65 8.73 -4.06 -16.02
C VAL A 65 9.54 -3.37 -14.94
N LYS A 66 10.12 -4.12 -13.98
CA LYS A 66 11.00 -3.57 -12.93
C LYS A 66 12.20 -2.86 -13.56
N GLU A 67 12.92 -3.53 -14.46
CA GLU A 67 14.11 -2.97 -15.10
C GLU A 67 13.81 -1.66 -15.84
N LEU A 68 12.76 -1.62 -16.65
CA LEU A 68 12.38 -0.43 -17.40
C LEU A 68 11.86 0.69 -16.49
N THR A 69 11.11 0.35 -15.45
CA THR A 69 10.62 1.32 -14.45
C THR A 69 11.79 1.95 -13.72
N ASN A 70 12.71 1.15 -13.19
CA ASN A 70 13.87 1.64 -12.43
C ASN A 70 14.75 2.52 -13.32
N LYS A 71 15.04 2.07 -14.55
CA LYS A 71 15.81 2.87 -15.52
C LYS A 71 15.15 4.21 -15.82
N ASN A 72 13.83 4.26 -15.95
CA ASN A 72 13.11 5.52 -16.15
C ASN A 72 13.17 6.42 -14.92
N LEU A 73 12.90 5.88 -13.72
CA LEU A 73 12.94 6.63 -12.48
C LEU A 73 14.33 7.23 -12.22
N ASP A 74 15.39 6.45 -12.43
CA ASP A 74 16.77 6.91 -12.24
C ASP A 74 17.21 7.93 -13.29
N ARG A 75 16.74 7.77 -14.54
CA ARG A 75 16.96 8.78 -15.58
C ARG A 75 16.27 10.10 -15.24
N THR A 76 15.00 10.05 -14.81
CA THR A 76 14.23 11.24 -14.44
C THR A 76 14.88 11.96 -13.26
N ASP A 77 15.33 11.22 -12.25
CA ASP A 77 16.04 11.74 -11.08
C ASP A 77 17.32 12.47 -11.49
N SER A 78 18.15 11.83 -12.32
CA SER A 78 19.36 12.44 -12.86
C SER A 78 19.07 13.72 -13.65
N VAL A 79 18.01 13.74 -14.46
CA VAL A 79 17.62 14.93 -15.23
C VAL A 79 17.18 16.07 -14.31
N TYR A 80 16.38 15.79 -13.28
CA TYR A 80 15.95 16.81 -12.33
C TYR A 80 17.12 17.39 -11.53
N VAL A 81 18.06 16.55 -11.06
CA VAL A 81 19.27 17.01 -10.37
C VAL A 81 20.12 17.91 -11.29
N GLN A 82 20.29 17.53 -12.56
CA GLN A 82 21.00 18.36 -13.54
C GLN A 82 20.28 19.68 -13.81
N ASN A 83 18.97 19.66 -13.99
CA ASN A 83 18.17 20.87 -14.20
C ASN A 83 18.26 21.82 -13.00
N LEU A 84 18.24 21.28 -11.78
CA LEU A 84 18.40 22.07 -10.56
C LEU A 84 19.77 22.77 -10.51
N ALA A 85 20.85 22.07 -10.87
CA ALA A 85 22.19 22.65 -10.94
C ALA A 85 22.32 23.73 -12.03
N GLN A 86 21.68 23.53 -13.18
CA GLN A 86 21.63 24.52 -14.25
C GLN A 86 20.84 25.77 -13.85
N LEU A 87 19.68 25.60 -13.19
CA LEU A 87 18.88 26.72 -12.71
C LEU A 87 19.61 27.52 -11.63
N ASP A 88 20.34 26.87 -10.73
CA ASP A 88 21.14 27.59 -9.72
C ASP A 88 22.27 28.40 -10.38
N SER A 89 22.91 27.84 -11.40
CA SER A 89 23.92 28.55 -12.20
C SER A 89 23.33 29.78 -12.90
N LEU A 90 22.17 29.62 -13.54
CA LEU A 90 21.44 30.71 -14.20
C LEU A 90 21.03 31.79 -13.19
N ARG A 91 20.49 31.40 -12.04
CA ARG A 91 20.13 32.30 -10.94
C ARG A 91 21.32 33.12 -10.47
N LYS A 92 22.50 32.50 -10.33
CA LYS A 92 23.73 33.19 -9.91
C LYS A 92 24.17 34.24 -10.95
N VAL A 93 24.15 33.90 -12.23
CA VAL A 93 24.48 34.84 -13.32
C VAL A 93 23.49 36.00 -13.32
N TYR A 94 22.20 35.71 -13.24
CA TYR A 94 21.14 36.72 -13.23
C TYR A 94 21.27 37.68 -12.03
N MET A 95 21.49 37.15 -10.82
CA MET A 95 21.73 37.97 -9.63
C MET A 95 22.98 38.86 -9.78
N THR A 96 24.03 38.34 -10.41
CA THR A 96 25.25 39.12 -10.69
C THR A 96 24.95 40.27 -11.64
N VAL A 97 24.19 40.03 -12.71
CA VAL A 97 23.78 41.08 -13.66
C VAL A 97 22.98 42.18 -12.96
N LEU A 98 22.00 41.83 -12.13
CA LEU A 98 21.21 42.82 -11.37
C LEU A 98 22.08 43.70 -10.47
N VAL A 99 23.06 43.10 -9.78
CA VAL A 99 23.99 43.84 -8.93
C VAL A 99 24.88 44.77 -9.75
N GLU A 100 25.37 44.32 -10.90
CA GLU A 100 26.20 45.16 -11.79
C GLU A 100 25.39 46.27 -12.47
N GLU A 101 24.13 46.04 -12.82
CA GLU A 101 23.21 47.08 -13.30
C GLU A 101 22.92 48.13 -12.24
N ALA A 102 22.67 47.72 -10.98
CA ALA A 102 22.44 48.64 -9.87
C ALA A 102 23.66 49.52 -9.53
N LYS A 103 24.89 49.05 -9.83
CA LYS A 103 26.12 49.82 -9.65
C LYS A 103 26.36 50.87 -10.74
N LYS A 104 25.73 50.75 -11.91
CA LYS A 104 25.89 51.74 -12.99
C LYS A 104 25.19 53.03 -12.57
N GLN A 105 25.95 54.12 -12.44
CA GLN A 105 25.39 55.47 -12.29
C GLN A 105 24.64 55.86 -13.58
N SER A 106 23.34 55.58 -13.64
CA SER A 106 22.47 56.08 -14.69
C SER A 106 22.19 57.57 -14.45
N SER A 107 22.78 58.43 -15.27
CA SER A 107 22.54 59.89 -15.27
C SER A 107 21.26 60.28 -16.04
N GLY A 108 20.23 59.42 -16.07
CA GLY A 108 18.99 59.68 -16.79
C GLY A 108 17.79 59.03 -16.10
N THR A 109 16.82 59.86 -15.71
CA THR A 109 15.56 59.46 -15.08
C THR A 109 14.65 58.78 -16.11
N SER A 110 14.77 57.46 -16.26
CA SER A 110 13.78 56.64 -16.96
C SER A 110 12.89 55.97 -15.92
N ILE A 111 11.74 56.59 -15.64
CA ILE A 111 10.71 56.00 -14.77
C ILE A 111 9.78 55.21 -15.67
N ASP A 112 9.87 53.88 -15.61
CA ASP A 112 8.88 53.00 -16.20
C ASP A 112 7.65 52.93 -15.27
N LEU A 113 6.57 53.58 -15.67
CA LEU A 113 5.27 53.62 -14.97
C LEU A 113 4.28 52.56 -15.52
N GLY A 114 4.75 51.65 -16.38
CA GLY A 114 3.93 50.68 -17.09
C GLY A 114 3.76 49.31 -16.40
N GLY A 115 3.86 49.24 -15.07
CA GLY A 115 3.85 47.99 -14.29
C GLY A 115 2.56 47.19 -14.42
N LYS A 116 2.42 46.39 -15.48
CA LYS A 116 1.51 45.25 -15.52
C LYS A 116 1.99 44.19 -14.53
N ASN A 117 1.06 43.39 -14.03
CA ASN A 117 1.26 42.26 -13.11
C ASN A 117 2.13 41.12 -13.70
N GLU A 118 3.27 41.42 -14.30
CA GLU A 118 4.24 40.41 -14.74
C GLU A 118 4.98 39.89 -13.52
N VAL A 119 4.92 38.57 -13.32
CA VAL A 119 5.73 37.87 -12.32
C VAL A 119 7.19 38.19 -12.60
N SER A 120 7.92 38.68 -11.61
CA SER A 120 9.33 39.02 -11.79
C SER A 120 10.13 37.77 -12.17
N LYS A 121 11.12 37.89 -13.06
CA LYS A 121 11.92 36.75 -13.55
C LYS A 121 12.61 35.98 -12.42
N GLU A 122 12.97 36.68 -11.33
CA GLU A 122 13.48 36.12 -10.08
C GLU A 122 12.47 35.17 -9.43
N SER A 123 11.22 35.63 -9.34
CA SER A 123 10.12 34.86 -8.76
C SER A 123 9.83 33.62 -9.59
N GLU A 124 9.88 33.74 -10.93
CA GLU A 124 9.74 32.60 -11.83
C GLU A 124 10.86 31.56 -11.64
N LEU A 125 12.13 31.99 -11.59
CA LEU A 125 13.27 31.10 -11.32
C LEU A 125 13.12 30.39 -9.96
N PHE A 126 12.72 31.12 -8.92
CA PHE A 126 12.50 30.55 -7.59
C PHE A 126 11.35 29.54 -7.58
N ASN A 127 10.23 29.85 -8.24
CA ASN A 127 9.08 28.95 -8.35
C ASN A 127 9.44 27.68 -9.12
N ASN A 128 10.23 27.78 -10.20
CA ASN A 128 10.72 26.63 -10.95
C ASN A 128 11.64 25.73 -10.10
N ILE A 129 12.55 26.31 -9.32
CA ILE A 129 13.39 25.55 -8.38
C ILE A 129 12.53 24.83 -7.33
N ARG A 130 11.53 25.51 -6.76
CA ARG A 130 10.60 24.88 -5.80
C ARG A 130 9.82 23.74 -6.42
N LYS A 131 9.36 23.91 -7.66
CA LYS A 131 8.66 22.88 -8.42
C LYS A 131 9.53 21.64 -8.63
N ILE A 132 10.75 21.81 -9.13
CA ILE A 132 11.69 20.68 -9.33
C ILE A 132 11.97 19.94 -8.00
N ASN A 133 12.14 20.67 -6.89
CA ASN A 133 12.32 20.03 -5.59
C ASN A 133 11.09 19.23 -5.13
N SER A 134 9.88 19.75 -5.42
CA SER A 134 8.63 19.02 -5.16
C SER A 134 8.55 17.75 -6.02
N ASP A 135 8.87 17.87 -7.31
CA ASP A 135 8.87 16.75 -8.26
C ASP A 135 9.92 15.68 -7.84
N LEU A 136 11.09 16.08 -7.35
CA LEU A 136 12.11 15.18 -6.79
C LEU A 136 11.61 14.43 -5.54
N LYS A 137 10.87 15.12 -4.66
CA LYS A 137 10.25 14.48 -3.50
C LYS A 137 9.22 13.44 -3.94
N GLU A 138 8.34 13.79 -4.87
CA GLU A 138 7.35 12.87 -5.42
C GLU A 138 8.02 11.68 -6.12
N LEU A 139 9.06 11.92 -6.90
CA LEU A 139 9.85 10.87 -7.54
C LEU A 139 10.50 9.93 -6.53
N THR A 140 10.97 10.45 -5.40
CA THR A 140 11.51 9.62 -4.31
C THR A 140 10.44 8.73 -3.70
N GLU A 141 9.22 9.25 -3.51
CA GLU A 141 8.08 8.44 -3.07
C GLU A 141 7.68 7.40 -4.13
N GLU A 142 7.74 7.76 -5.42
CA GLU A 142 7.50 6.82 -6.52
C GLU A 142 8.53 5.70 -6.54
N LYS A 143 9.83 6.02 -6.39
CA LYS A 143 10.89 5.02 -6.24
C LYS A 143 10.55 4.08 -5.08
N SER A 144 10.24 4.60 -3.90
CA SER A 144 9.86 3.74 -2.75
C SER A 144 8.68 2.81 -3.02
N LYS A 145 7.77 3.13 -3.95
CA LYS A 145 6.58 2.32 -4.26
C LYS A 145 6.77 1.39 -5.45
N LYS A 146 7.56 1.79 -6.45
CA LYS A 146 7.63 1.13 -7.78
C LYS A 146 8.96 0.44 -8.06
N TYR A 147 9.99 0.62 -7.21
CA TYR A 147 11.32 0.05 -7.48
C TYR A 147 11.35 -1.48 -7.41
N GLU A 148 10.42 -2.07 -6.65
CA GLU A 148 10.25 -3.50 -6.48
C GLU A 148 8.90 -3.97 -7.04
N VAL A 149 8.86 -5.20 -7.55
CA VAL A 149 7.63 -5.81 -8.09
C VAL A 149 6.62 -6.07 -6.97
N ILE A 150 7.11 -6.49 -5.81
CA ILE A 150 6.32 -6.71 -4.59
C ILE A 150 7.04 -5.99 -3.45
N ASN A 151 6.31 -5.12 -2.75
CA ASN A 151 6.81 -4.48 -1.53
C ASN A 151 6.30 -5.26 -0.31
N VAL A 152 7.22 -5.81 0.48
CA VAL A 152 6.89 -6.50 1.73
C VAL A 152 6.82 -5.50 2.86
N ILE A 153 5.62 -5.27 3.40
CA ILE A 153 5.40 -4.36 4.52
C ILE A 153 5.71 -5.06 5.85
N SER A 154 5.24 -6.30 5.99
CA SER A 154 5.48 -7.14 7.16
C SER A 154 5.75 -8.55 6.70
N ASN A 155 6.90 -9.07 7.11
CA ASN A 155 7.29 -10.45 6.84
C ASN A 155 6.64 -11.41 7.86
N PHE A 156 6.65 -12.70 7.56
CA PHE A 156 6.26 -13.75 8.48
C PHE A 156 7.17 -13.78 9.73
N GLN A 157 6.57 -14.11 10.87
CA GLN A 157 7.35 -14.32 12.09
C GLN A 157 8.18 -15.61 11.98
N PRO A 158 9.44 -15.63 12.46
CA PRO A 158 10.30 -16.81 12.36
C PRO A 158 9.74 -18.06 13.06
N ILE A 159 9.01 -17.86 14.14
CA ILE A 159 8.34 -18.90 14.90
C ILE A 159 6.85 -18.57 14.95
N GLY A 160 6.03 -19.46 14.41
CA GLY A 160 4.57 -19.32 14.44
C GLY A 160 3.97 -19.69 15.79
N TYR A 161 2.79 -19.14 16.07
CA TYR A 161 2.01 -19.48 17.25
C TYR A 161 1.12 -20.70 16.99
N LYS A 162 0.89 -21.52 18.03
CA LYS A 162 0.00 -22.68 17.94
C LYS A 162 -1.44 -22.19 17.85
N VAL A 163 -2.11 -22.48 16.74
CA VAL A 163 -3.55 -22.23 16.57
C VAL A 163 -4.33 -23.19 17.47
N LYS A 164 -4.69 -22.73 18.68
CA LYS A 164 -5.58 -23.47 19.60
C LYS A 164 -7.03 -23.08 19.28
N GLY A 165 -7.87 -24.08 19.03
CA GLY A 165 -9.31 -23.89 18.82
C GLY A 165 -10.09 -25.08 19.41
N ILE A 166 -11.34 -24.85 19.81
CA ILE A 166 -12.20 -25.86 20.44
C ILE A 166 -12.42 -27.06 19.49
N THR A 167 -12.47 -26.82 18.18
CA THR A 167 -12.62 -27.85 17.15
C THR A 167 -11.30 -28.54 16.76
N LYS A 168 -10.14 -27.98 17.17
CA LYS A 168 -8.80 -28.53 16.85
C LYS A 168 -8.15 -29.25 18.02
N ASN A 169 -8.73 -29.21 19.20
CA ASN A 169 -8.22 -29.91 20.37
C ASN A 169 -8.89 -31.29 20.48
N TYR A 170 -8.09 -32.34 20.43
CA TYR A 170 -8.57 -33.73 20.50
C TYR A 170 -9.31 -34.00 21.83
N ILE A 171 -8.90 -33.33 22.91
CA ILE A 171 -9.54 -33.46 24.24
C ILE A 171 -10.97 -32.93 24.22
N SER A 172 -11.23 -31.78 23.59
CA SER A 172 -12.59 -31.23 23.50
C SER A 172 -13.46 -32.03 22.52
N LEU A 173 -12.88 -32.55 21.43
CA LEU A 173 -13.61 -33.42 20.50
C LEU A 173 -14.04 -34.73 21.18
N LEU A 174 -13.12 -35.38 21.92
CA LEU A 174 -13.44 -36.56 22.73
C LEU A 174 -14.45 -36.26 23.84
N GLY A 175 -14.37 -35.08 24.46
CA GLY A 175 -15.34 -34.66 25.48
C GLY A 175 -16.77 -34.56 24.92
N ILE A 176 -16.93 -33.93 23.74
CA ILE A 176 -18.24 -33.83 23.06
C ILE A 176 -18.72 -35.22 22.63
N ALA A 177 -17.85 -36.04 22.04
CA ALA A 177 -18.20 -37.39 21.62
C ALA A 177 -18.61 -38.27 22.82
N GLY A 178 -17.89 -38.17 23.94
CA GLY A 178 -18.21 -38.87 25.19
C GLY A 178 -19.58 -38.44 25.74
N ALA A 179 -19.84 -37.13 25.79
CA ALA A 179 -21.14 -36.61 26.21
C ALA A 179 -22.28 -37.17 25.32
N PHE A 180 -22.12 -37.15 24.00
CA PHE A 180 -23.10 -37.70 23.07
C PHE A 180 -23.33 -39.20 23.30
N LEU A 181 -22.26 -39.97 23.52
CA LEU A 181 -22.33 -41.41 23.74
C LEU A 181 -23.03 -41.75 25.06
N THR A 182 -22.80 -40.97 26.13
CA THR A 182 -23.52 -41.14 27.41
C THR A 182 -25.02 -40.87 27.27
N ILE A 183 -25.41 -39.84 26.52
CA ILE A 183 -26.82 -39.53 26.24
C ILE A 183 -27.46 -40.68 25.45
N LEU A 184 -26.75 -41.21 24.44
CA LEU A 184 -27.22 -42.36 23.65
C LEU A 184 -27.47 -43.60 24.53
N ILE A 185 -26.54 -43.93 25.42
CA ILE A 185 -26.68 -45.07 26.35
C ILE A 185 -27.90 -44.87 27.26
N LEU A 186 -28.09 -43.67 27.83
CA LEU A 186 -29.24 -43.39 28.70
C LEU A 186 -30.57 -43.51 27.94
N LEU A 187 -30.62 -43.08 26.68
CA LEU A 187 -31.81 -43.25 25.83
C LEU A 187 -32.10 -44.72 25.54
N LEU A 188 -31.07 -45.53 25.27
CA LEU A 188 -31.22 -46.98 25.07
C LEU A 188 -31.73 -47.68 26.33
N ILE A 189 -31.22 -47.31 27.52
CA ILE A 189 -31.70 -47.85 28.80
C ILE A 189 -33.18 -47.49 29.02
N LYS A 190 -33.54 -46.21 28.80
CA LYS A 190 -34.95 -45.77 28.90
C LYS A 190 -35.85 -46.49 27.92
N LEU A 191 -35.40 -46.67 26.67
CA LEU A 191 -36.14 -47.38 25.64
C LEU A 191 -36.34 -48.85 26.02
N ASN A 192 -35.30 -49.53 26.52
CA ASN A 192 -35.43 -50.91 26.97
C ASN A 192 -36.41 -51.04 28.14
N THR A 193 -36.31 -50.13 29.13
CA THR A 193 -37.24 -50.08 30.26
C THR A 193 -38.69 -49.84 29.80
N TYR A 194 -38.89 -48.98 28.80
CA TYR A 194 -40.21 -48.71 28.22
C TYR A 194 -40.78 -49.95 27.51
N LEU A 195 -39.97 -50.66 26.72
CA LEU A 195 -40.38 -51.88 26.00
C LEU A 195 -40.68 -53.04 26.95
N ASP A 196 -39.92 -53.21 28.03
CA ASP A 196 -40.16 -54.24 29.04
C ASP A 196 -41.46 -54.01 29.82
N ASN A 197 -41.83 -52.75 30.07
CA ASN A 197 -43.11 -52.41 30.68
C ASN A 197 -44.28 -52.61 29.70
N TYR A 198 -44.07 -52.40 28.41
CA TYR A 198 -45.09 -52.64 27.38
C TYR A 198 -45.39 -54.13 27.14
N LYS A 199 -44.44 -55.03 27.46
CA LYS A 199 -44.64 -56.50 27.40
C LYS A 199 -45.38 -57.09 28.60
N LYS A 200 -45.62 -56.30 29.65
CA LYS A 200 -46.28 -56.73 30.90
C LYS A 200 -47.77 -56.36 30.96
N GLU A 201 -48.28 -55.62 29.99
CA GLU A 201 -49.70 -55.57 29.63
C GLU A 201 -50.00 -56.59 28.52
#